data_AF-X5PTD9-F1
#
_entry.id   AF-X5PTD9-F1
#
_cell.length_a   1.000
_cell.length_b   1.000
_cell.length_c   1.000
_cell.angle_alpha   90.00
_cell.angle_beta   90.00
_cell.angle_gamma   90.00
#
_symmetry.space_group_name_H-M   'P 1'
#
loop_
_entity.id
_entity.type
_entity.pdbx_description
1 polymer ?
#
loop_
_entity_poly.entity_id
_entity_poly.type
_entity_poly.pdbx_seq_one_letter_code
_entity_poly.pdbx_strand_id
1 'polypeptide(L)'
;MIEKREILAIAQQTSLTPHVVEKDYVLGWMLAGIYRHEDLAENWVFKGGTCLKKCFFETYRFSEDLDFTLIKPDQLDADFLGSTFSEISEWLYEQTGIEIPADKQEFEIYQNPRGQISCQGKISYKGPVSSTHALPRIKLDLTADERVVLPPVRAQIFHPYSDGPENGIEVLAYDYVEAFAEKFRALAERTRPRDLYDVVHLYRNAEARPDPQRFMEVLRAKCEFKGIDIPRIADLEPHRRDLETGWIHMLQHQLPALLPVATFWESLPEIFAWLEGAVTQPLAAMPIRTGDTLIRERIIGLTAGGRGQTFVEMIRFAAANRLLVEIDYRDKQGNRSTRAIEAYSLRRSQAGDVLLMAVRADDGQPRSYLVDSILGVKATQTPFAPRYPIELTPSGLQSISLTASSGPGATFEVRRTPVVRRLPALRSTRSSSFTAANGPTYVFRCSVCGKTFSKKSYDATLNKHKNNRTGYECYGTFGTCVTTKY
;
A
#
# COMPACT_ATOMS: atom_id res chain seq x y z
N MET A 1 7.45 -4.23 18.19
CA MET A 1 6.28 -5.10 17.99
C MET A 1 5.02 -4.29 18.20
N ILE A 2 4.14 -4.29 17.21
CA ILE A 2 2.89 -3.54 17.21
C ILE A 2 1.91 -4.04 18.29
N GLU A 3 1.08 -3.13 18.79
CA GLU A 3 0.00 -3.47 19.70
C GLU A 3 -1.34 -3.68 18.98
N LYS A 4 -2.18 -4.58 19.52
CA LYS A 4 -3.52 -4.84 18.99
C LYS A 4 -4.37 -3.57 18.88
N ARG A 5 -4.26 -2.67 19.87
CA ARG A 5 -5.00 -1.40 19.90
C ARG A 5 -4.68 -0.50 18.71
N GLU A 6 -3.46 -0.56 18.18
CA GLU A 6 -3.05 0.27 17.04
C GLU A 6 -3.74 -0.20 15.76
N ILE A 7 -3.76 -1.51 15.49
CA ILE A 7 -4.51 -2.09 14.35
C ILE A 7 -6.00 -1.71 14.43
N LEU A 8 -6.61 -1.78 15.62
CA LEU A 8 -8.01 -1.40 15.81
C LEU A 8 -8.26 0.09 15.59
N ALA A 9 -7.34 0.95 16.05
CA ALA A 9 -7.43 2.39 15.86
C ALA A 9 -7.28 2.77 14.37
N ILE A 10 -6.33 2.17 13.66
CA ILE A 10 -6.14 2.37 12.22
C ILE A 10 -7.38 1.87 11.47
N ALA A 11 -7.91 0.69 11.80
CA ALA A 11 -9.12 0.17 11.16
C ALA A 11 -10.32 1.12 11.32
N GLN A 12 -10.49 1.72 12.49
CA GLN A 12 -11.50 2.76 12.71
C GLN A 12 -11.23 4.02 11.90
N GLN A 13 -9.98 4.49 11.84
CA GLN A 13 -9.56 5.67 11.06
C GLN A 13 -9.79 5.49 9.56
N THR A 14 -9.48 4.31 9.02
CA THR A 14 -9.62 4.01 7.59
C THR A 14 -11.02 3.53 7.21
N SER A 15 -11.92 3.36 8.18
CA SER A 15 -13.25 2.74 7.98
C SER A 15 -13.16 1.34 7.34
N LEU A 16 -12.22 0.52 7.81
CA LEU A 16 -11.99 -0.85 7.33
C LEU A 16 -12.18 -1.85 8.47
N THR A 17 -12.28 -3.13 8.11
CA THR A 17 -12.29 -4.18 9.13
C THR A 17 -10.87 -4.37 9.69
N PRO A 18 -10.72 -4.74 10.99
CA PRO A 18 -9.42 -5.02 11.58
C PRO A 18 -8.59 -6.06 10.82
N HIS A 19 -9.24 -7.04 10.21
CA HIS A 19 -8.56 -8.08 9.42
C HIS A 19 -7.93 -7.54 8.13
N VAL A 20 -8.54 -6.55 7.47
CA VAL A 20 -7.97 -5.92 6.27
C VAL A 20 -6.70 -5.13 6.64
N VAL A 21 -6.75 -4.38 7.75
CA VAL A 21 -5.59 -3.62 8.24
C VAL A 21 -4.48 -4.55 8.73
N GLU A 22 -4.81 -5.61 9.47
CA GLU A 22 -3.83 -6.63 9.85
C GLU A 22 -3.15 -7.26 8.64
N LYS A 23 -3.93 -7.60 7.60
CA LYS A 23 -3.36 -8.19 6.40
C LYS A 23 -2.43 -7.22 5.69
N ASP A 24 -2.78 -5.94 5.59
CA ASP A 24 -1.88 -4.91 5.05
C ASP A 24 -0.57 -4.79 5.85
N TYR A 25 -0.66 -4.84 7.19
CA TYR A 25 0.49 -4.87 8.10
C TYR A 25 1.39 -6.08 7.85
N VAL A 26 0.82 -7.29 7.80
CA VAL A 26 1.60 -8.52 7.59
C VAL A 26 2.21 -8.56 6.18
N LEU A 27 1.51 -8.06 5.16
CA LEU A 27 2.07 -7.95 3.80
C LEU A 27 3.32 -7.05 3.76
N GLY A 28 3.32 -5.94 4.50
CA GLY A 28 4.49 -5.05 4.58
C GLY A 28 5.69 -5.75 5.20
N TRP A 29 5.48 -6.44 6.33
CA TRP A 29 6.54 -7.23 6.97
C TRP A 29 7.00 -8.42 6.13
N MET A 30 6.10 -9.14 5.47
CA MET A 30 6.45 -10.22 4.54
C MET A 30 7.36 -9.71 3.42
N LEU A 31 7.06 -8.53 2.84
CA LEU A 31 7.93 -7.87 1.87
C LEU A 31 9.30 -7.53 2.48
N ALA A 32 9.34 -7.04 3.73
CA ALA A 32 10.61 -6.80 4.43
C ALA A 32 11.45 -8.09 4.57
N GLY A 33 10.80 -9.23 4.85
CA GLY A 33 11.45 -10.53 4.91
C GLY A 33 12.00 -10.99 3.56
N ILE A 34 11.17 -10.93 2.51
CA ILE A 34 11.54 -11.29 1.14
C ILE A 34 12.74 -10.45 0.66
N TYR A 35 12.70 -9.13 0.82
CA TYR A 35 13.76 -8.24 0.33
C TYR A 35 14.97 -8.11 1.27
N ARG A 36 14.92 -8.75 2.44
CA ARG A 36 16.10 -8.98 3.28
C ARG A 36 16.84 -10.26 2.87
N HIS A 37 16.15 -11.22 2.29
CA HIS A 37 16.74 -12.50 1.89
C HIS A 37 17.65 -12.32 0.67
N GLU A 38 18.92 -12.74 0.80
CA GLU A 38 19.97 -12.46 -0.19
C GLU A 38 19.68 -13.06 -1.57
N ASP A 39 19.11 -14.26 -1.61
CA ASP A 39 18.75 -14.90 -2.88
C ASP A 39 17.53 -14.29 -3.57
N LEU A 40 16.65 -13.61 -2.83
CA LEU A 40 15.38 -13.09 -3.38
C LEU A 40 15.48 -11.62 -3.74
N ALA A 41 16.17 -10.80 -2.95
CA ALA A 41 16.11 -9.34 -3.00
C ALA A 41 16.45 -8.71 -4.35
N GLU A 42 17.34 -9.36 -5.13
CA GLU A 42 17.73 -8.93 -6.47
C GLU A 42 17.02 -9.68 -7.60
N ASN A 43 16.37 -10.81 -7.31
CA ASN A 43 15.84 -11.73 -8.31
C ASN A 43 14.30 -11.73 -8.38
N TRP A 44 13.63 -11.18 -7.39
CA TRP A 44 12.18 -11.10 -7.32
C TRP A 44 11.74 -9.66 -7.59
N VAL A 45 10.95 -9.46 -8.63
CA VAL A 45 10.44 -8.13 -8.99
C VAL A 45 8.96 -8.04 -8.61
N PHE A 46 8.65 -7.19 -7.64
CA PHE A 46 7.31 -7.02 -7.09
C PHE A 46 6.38 -6.27 -8.04
N LYS A 47 5.18 -6.81 -8.23
CA LYS A 47 4.18 -6.26 -9.16
C LYS A 47 2.74 -6.41 -8.63
N GLY A 48 1.77 -6.16 -9.51
CA GLY A 48 0.36 -6.35 -9.20
C GLY A 48 -0.26 -5.23 -8.35
N GLY A 49 -1.45 -5.51 -7.80
CA GLY A 49 -2.25 -4.52 -7.07
C GLY A 49 -1.63 -4.09 -5.75
N THR A 50 -0.97 -5.01 -5.05
CA THR A 50 -0.32 -4.72 -3.77
C THR A 50 0.93 -3.86 -3.96
N CYS A 51 1.67 -4.05 -5.06
CA CYS A 51 2.76 -3.16 -5.46
C CYS A 51 2.25 -1.74 -5.73
N LEU A 52 1.18 -1.60 -6.51
CA LEU A 52 0.55 -0.29 -6.74
C LEU A 52 0.15 0.42 -5.46
N LYS A 53 -0.50 -0.30 -4.53
CA LYS A 53 -0.92 0.28 -3.25
C LYS A 53 0.27 0.67 -2.36
N LYS A 54 1.23 -0.23 -2.18
CA LYS A 54 2.30 -0.07 -1.20
C LYS A 54 3.44 0.83 -1.71
N CYS A 55 3.76 0.79 -3.00
CA CYS A 55 4.86 1.57 -3.57
C CYS A 55 4.39 2.95 -4.07
N PHE A 56 3.20 3.05 -4.66
CA PHE A 56 2.82 4.22 -5.47
C PHE A 56 1.59 4.99 -4.93
N PHE A 57 0.51 4.32 -4.51
CA PHE A 57 -0.77 4.97 -4.19
C PHE A 57 -1.45 4.46 -2.92
N GLU A 58 -1.56 5.32 -1.90
CA GLU A 58 -2.23 4.98 -0.63
C GLU A 58 -3.74 4.73 -0.79
N THR A 59 -4.43 5.62 -1.51
CA THR A 59 -5.88 5.60 -1.75
C THR A 59 -6.33 4.49 -2.71
N TYR A 60 -5.42 3.59 -3.08
CA TYR A 60 -5.73 2.43 -3.88
C TYR A 60 -6.48 1.38 -3.06
N ARG A 61 -7.35 0.62 -3.74
CA ARG A 61 -8.09 -0.48 -3.10
C ARG A 61 -7.14 -1.46 -2.42
N PHE A 62 -7.61 -2.08 -1.34
CA PHE A 62 -6.82 -3.11 -0.67
C PHE A 62 -6.66 -4.33 -1.58
N SER A 63 -5.44 -4.84 -1.60
CA SER A 63 -5.06 -6.07 -2.29
C SER A 63 -4.42 -6.98 -1.27
N GLU A 64 -4.67 -8.28 -1.44
CA GLU A 64 -4.42 -9.30 -0.44
C GLU A 64 -3.33 -10.30 -0.86
N ASP A 65 -2.91 -10.20 -2.11
CA ASP A 65 -2.03 -11.14 -2.80
C ASP A 65 -0.67 -10.45 -3.05
N LEU A 66 0.42 -11.22 -3.08
CA LEU A 66 1.73 -10.75 -3.48
C LEU A 66 2.11 -11.37 -4.83
N ASP A 67 2.26 -10.53 -5.84
CA ASP A 67 2.61 -10.96 -7.19
C ASP A 67 4.08 -10.63 -7.49
N PHE A 68 4.83 -11.60 -8.00
CA PHE A 68 6.24 -11.39 -8.40
C PHE A 68 6.53 -11.96 -9.79
N THR A 69 7.39 -11.24 -10.50
CA THR A 69 8.13 -11.80 -11.64
C THR A 69 9.52 -12.18 -11.19
N LEU A 70 9.92 -13.42 -11.42
CA LEU A 70 11.23 -13.96 -11.08
C LEU A 70 12.20 -13.80 -12.25
N ILE A 71 13.36 -13.22 -11.98
CA ILE A 71 14.48 -13.12 -12.94
C ILE A 71 15.20 -14.47 -13.09
N LYS A 72 15.17 -15.29 -12.03
CA LYS A 72 15.77 -16.61 -11.94
C LYS A 72 14.69 -17.70 -11.93
N PRO A 73 14.39 -18.36 -13.06
CA PRO A 73 13.33 -19.37 -13.14
C PRO A 73 13.58 -20.61 -12.28
N ASP A 74 14.83 -20.93 -11.99
CA ASP A 74 15.27 -22.04 -11.13
C ASP A 74 14.83 -21.87 -9.67
N GLN A 75 14.43 -20.67 -9.25
CA GLN A 75 13.83 -20.42 -7.93
C GLN A 75 12.36 -20.84 -7.85
N LEU A 76 11.72 -21.25 -8.96
CA LEU A 76 10.40 -21.89 -8.95
C LEU A 76 10.54 -23.39 -8.60
N ASP A 77 11.07 -23.63 -7.40
CA ASP A 77 11.33 -24.96 -6.86
C ASP A 77 10.74 -25.05 -5.45
N ALA A 78 10.03 -26.14 -5.16
CA ALA A 78 9.27 -26.27 -3.92
C ALA A 78 10.18 -26.38 -2.68
N ASP A 79 11.33 -27.05 -2.81
CA ASP A 79 12.28 -27.23 -1.70
C ASP A 79 12.98 -25.90 -1.39
N PHE A 80 13.44 -25.19 -2.42
CA PHE A 80 14.00 -23.84 -2.30
C PHE A 80 13.02 -22.85 -1.66
N LEU A 81 11.76 -22.84 -2.12
CA LEU A 81 10.73 -21.96 -1.55
C LEU A 81 10.42 -22.35 -0.09
N GLY A 82 10.33 -23.65 0.21
CA GLY A 82 10.10 -24.15 1.56
C GLY A 82 11.19 -23.76 2.55
N SER A 83 12.47 -23.91 2.18
CA SER A 83 13.60 -23.50 3.02
C SER A 83 13.63 -21.98 3.20
N THR A 84 13.50 -21.23 2.12
CA THR A 84 13.57 -19.77 2.13
C THR A 84 12.46 -19.14 2.98
N PHE A 85 11.21 -19.59 2.81
CA PHE A 85 10.09 -19.06 3.59
C PHE A 85 10.10 -19.53 5.04
N SER A 86 10.75 -20.66 5.35
CA SER A 86 11.03 -21.04 6.73
C SER A 86 11.97 -20.03 7.42
N GLU A 87 13.05 -19.63 6.76
CA GLU A 87 13.98 -18.61 7.29
C GLU A 87 13.29 -17.24 7.45
N ILE A 88 12.52 -16.81 6.44
CA ILE A 88 11.73 -15.59 6.51
C ILE A 88 10.73 -15.64 7.67
N SER A 89 10.08 -16.78 7.89
CA SER A 89 9.11 -16.97 8.99
C SER A 89 9.76 -16.86 10.37
N GLU A 90 10.94 -17.46 10.56
CA GLU A 90 11.70 -17.33 11.80
C GLU A 90 12.07 -15.87 12.06
N TRP A 91 12.61 -15.18 11.05
CA TRP A 91 12.98 -13.77 11.16
C TRP A 91 11.77 -12.87 11.48
N LEU A 92 10.66 -13.07 10.78
CA LEU A 92 9.42 -12.32 11.02
C LEU A 92 8.94 -12.47 12.46
N TYR A 93 8.96 -13.69 12.98
CA TYR A 93 8.58 -13.96 14.35
C TYR A 93 9.47 -13.23 15.37
N GLU A 94 10.78 -13.15 15.12
CA GLU A 94 11.72 -12.43 15.99
C GLU A 94 11.51 -10.92 15.97
N GLN A 95 11.21 -10.33 14.81
CA GLN A 95 11.03 -8.88 14.67
C GLN A 95 9.65 -8.42 15.17
N THR A 96 8.62 -9.22 14.91
CA THR A 96 7.22 -8.77 14.99
C THR A 96 6.33 -9.68 15.84
N GLY A 97 6.76 -10.90 16.13
CA GLY A 97 5.91 -11.90 16.77
C GLY A 97 4.82 -12.48 15.87
N ILE A 98 4.78 -12.13 14.58
CA ILE A 98 3.91 -12.80 13.59
C ILE A 98 4.33 -14.26 13.52
N GLU A 99 3.38 -15.17 13.73
CA GLU A 99 3.61 -16.62 13.61
C GLU A 99 3.19 -17.07 12.22
N ILE A 100 4.08 -17.76 11.51
CA ILE A 100 3.79 -18.43 10.23
C ILE A 100 4.07 -19.92 10.42
N PRO A 101 3.05 -20.76 10.66
CA PRO A 101 3.26 -22.18 10.90
C PRO A 101 3.87 -22.87 9.67
N ALA A 102 4.94 -23.63 9.87
CA ALA A 102 5.64 -24.31 8.78
C ALA A 102 4.74 -25.33 8.04
N ASP A 103 3.82 -25.99 8.75
CA ASP A 103 2.83 -26.92 8.18
C ASP A 103 1.69 -26.22 7.43
N LYS A 104 1.70 -24.88 7.36
CA LYS A 104 0.70 -24.05 6.70
C LYS A 104 1.31 -23.12 5.64
N GLN A 105 2.45 -23.52 5.10
CA GLN A 105 3.10 -22.95 3.93
C GLN A 105 2.97 -23.96 2.79
N GLU A 106 2.18 -23.62 1.78
CA GLU A 106 1.94 -24.48 0.61
C GLU A 106 2.51 -23.78 -0.62
N PHE A 107 3.30 -24.48 -1.43
CA PHE A 107 3.81 -24.00 -2.71
C PHE A 107 3.40 -24.98 -3.81
N GLU A 108 2.46 -24.57 -4.65
CA GLU A 108 1.95 -25.36 -5.75
C GLU A 108 2.65 -24.94 -7.05
N ILE A 109 3.61 -25.76 -7.50
CA ILE A 109 4.28 -25.58 -8.79
C ILE A 109 3.42 -26.20 -9.90
N TYR A 110 3.11 -25.43 -10.93
CA TYR A 110 2.29 -25.88 -12.05
C TYR A 110 2.76 -25.28 -13.38
N GLN A 111 2.33 -25.88 -14.50
CA GLN A 111 2.51 -25.30 -15.83
C GLN A 111 1.31 -24.41 -16.18
N ASN A 112 1.59 -23.17 -16.53
CA ASN A 112 0.57 -22.24 -16.98
C ASN A 112 0.05 -22.61 -18.39
N PRO A 113 -1.03 -22.00 -18.90
CA PRO A 113 -1.58 -22.32 -20.22
C PRO A 113 -0.62 -22.12 -21.41
N ARG A 114 0.51 -21.42 -21.23
CA ARG A 114 1.59 -21.27 -22.22
C ARG A 114 2.69 -22.33 -22.07
N GLY A 115 2.51 -23.32 -21.18
CA GLY A 115 3.47 -24.39 -20.91
C GLY A 115 4.66 -23.95 -20.05
N GLN A 116 4.61 -22.78 -19.41
CA GLN A 116 5.70 -22.25 -18.60
C GLN A 116 5.46 -22.51 -17.11
N ILE A 117 6.53 -22.73 -16.34
CA ILE A 117 6.44 -23.01 -14.91
C ILE A 117 5.99 -21.75 -14.16
N SER A 118 5.08 -21.92 -13.22
CA SER A 118 4.61 -20.89 -12.29
C SER A 118 4.37 -21.51 -10.92
N CYS A 119 4.32 -20.69 -9.89
CA CYS A 119 4.06 -21.15 -8.52
C CYS A 119 2.95 -20.32 -7.89
N GLN A 120 2.00 -21.00 -7.25
CA GLN A 120 1.08 -20.38 -6.31
C GLN A 120 1.42 -20.81 -4.89
N GLY A 121 1.88 -19.86 -4.07
CA GLY A 121 2.09 -20.01 -2.65
C GLY A 121 0.87 -19.61 -1.82
N LYS A 122 0.61 -20.33 -0.73
CA LYS A 122 -0.38 -19.98 0.30
C LYS A 122 0.31 -20.03 1.65
N ILE A 123 0.45 -18.86 2.27
CA ILE A 123 1.18 -18.71 3.54
C ILE A 123 0.18 -18.28 4.60
N SER A 124 -0.16 -19.19 5.51
CA SER A 124 -1.05 -18.86 6.64
C SER A 124 -0.26 -18.17 7.74
N TYR A 125 -0.85 -17.18 8.38
CA TYR A 125 -0.21 -16.45 9.47
C TYR A 125 -1.16 -16.22 10.64
N LYS A 126 -0.58 -15.93 11.80
CA LYS A 126 -1.29 -15.45 12.99
C LYS A 126 -0.70 -14.11 13.39
N GLY A 127 -1.48 -13.06 13.17
CA GLY A 127 -1.13 -11.68 13.48
C GLY A 127 -1.69 -11.20 14.83
N PRO A 128 -1.58 -9.89 15.12
CA PRO A 128 -2.00 -9.26 16.38
C PRO A 128 -3.51 -9.32 16.70
N VAL A 129 -4.38 -9.39 15.69
CA VAL A 129 -5.86 -9.48 15.79
C VAL A 129 -6.43 -10.80 15.25
N SER A 130 -5.62 -11.63 14.59
CA SER A 130 -6.02 -12.93 14.05
C SER A 130 -6.69 -13.83 15.10
N SER A 131 -7.76 -14.53 14.69
CA SER A 131 -8.39 -15.56 15.52
C SER A 131 -7.51 -16.80 15.63
N THR A 132 -7.67 -17.59 16.70
CA THR A 132 -6.97 -18.86 16.88
C THR A 132 -7.58 -20.03 16.09
N HIS A 133 -8.79 -19.86 15.52
CA HIS A 133 -9.53 -20.97 14.89
C HIS A 133 -9.33 -21.06 13.38
N ALA A 134 -9.23 -19.91 12.69
CA ALA A 134 -8.97 -19.85 11.26
C ALA A 134 -7.89 -18.80 10.99
N LEU A 135 -6.73 -19.26 10.52
CA LEU A 135 -5.61 -18.39 10.19
C LEU A 135 -5.84 -17.71 8.84
N PRO A 136 -5.72 -16.38 8.75
CA PRO A 136 -5.67 -15.69 7.47
C PRO A 136 -4.48 -16.16 6.63
N ARG A 137 -4.59 -15.98 5.32
CA ARG A 137 -3.57 -16.42 4.34
C ARG A 137 -3.14 -15.28 3.45
N ILE A 138 -1.85 -15.23 3.16
CA ILE A 138 -1.27 -14.46 2.06
C ILE A 138 -1.16 -15.40 0.88
N LYS A 139 -1.65 -14.98 -0.29
CA LYS A 139 -1.38 -15.67 -1.55
C LYS A 139 -0.14 -15.06 -2.18
N LEU A 140 0.68 -15.91 -2.74
CA LEU A 140 1.92 -15.54 -3.40
C LEU A 140 1.86 -16.10 -4.82
N ASP A 141 1.79 -15.24 -5.84
CA ASP A 141 1.79 -15.68 -7.23
C ASP A 141 3.16 -15.35 -7.85
N LEU A 142 3.90 -16.39 -8.23
CA LEU A 142 5.25 -16.30 -8.78
C LEU A 142 5.24 -16.76 -10.24
N THR A 143 5.77 -15.92 -11.13
CA THR A 143 5.94 -16.25 -12.54
C THR A 143 7.37 -15.94 -12.99
N ALA A 144 7.99 -16.84 -13.74
CA ALA A 144 9.21 -16.55 -14.49
C ALA A 144 8.94 -16.28 -15.98
N ASP A 145 7.66 -16.28 -16.37
CA ASP A 145 7.17 -16.11 -17.74
C ASP A 145 6.44 -14.77 -17.87
N GLU A 146 7.22 -13.69 -17.72
CA GLU A 146 6.76 -12.34 -17.95
C GLU A 146 7.88 -11.47 -18.53
N ARG A 147 7.55 -10.68 -19.55
CA ARG A 147 8.48 -9.71 -20.12
C ARG A 147 8.51 -8.47 -19.23
N VAL A 148 9.62 -8.24 -18.54
CA VAL A 148 9.92 -6.97 -17.89
C VAL A 148 10.42 -5.99 -18.95
N VAL A 149 9.65 -4.94 -19.23
CA VAL A 149 9.90 -4.03 -20.37
C VAL A 149 10.79 -2.85 -19.96
N LEU A 150 10.52 -2.29 -18.79
CA LEU A 150 11.27 -1.21 -18.18
C LEU A 150 12.18 -1.77 -17.07
N PRO A 151 13.35 -1.17 -16.84
CA PRO A 151 14.19 -1.56 -15.72
C PRO A 151 13.40 -1.50 -14.39
N PRO A 152 13.46 -2.56 -13.56
CA PRO A 152 12.87 -2.52 -12.23
C PRO A 152 13.40 -1.35 -11.39
N VAL A 153 12.53 -0.81 -10.54
CA VAL A 153 12.83 0.35 -9.70
C VAL A 153 12.91 -0.05 -8.24
N ARG A 154 13.82 0.58 -7.49
CA ARG A 154 13.81 0.48 -6.02
C ARG A 154 12.74 1.41 -5.47
N ALA A 155 11.77 0.85 -4.77
CA ALA A 155 10.65 1.58 -4.20
C ALA A 155 10.57 1.36 -2.69
N GLN A 156 10.22 2.42 -1.96
CA GLN A 156 9.91 2.32 -0.53
C GLN A 156 8.46 1.87 -0.36
N ILE A 157 8.26 0.85 0.48
CA ILE A 157 6.95 0.35 0.84
C ILE A 157 6.34 1.26 1.91
N PHE A 158 5.09 1.65 1.68
CA PHE A 158 4.27 2.27 2.70
C PHE A 158 3.90 1.26 3.78
N HIS A 159 4.44 1.50 4.97
CA HIS A 159 4.22 0.68 6.17
C HIS A 159 4.05 1.61 7.38
N PRO A 160 2.86 2.23 7.56
CA PRO A 160 2.63 3.30 8.54
C PRO A 160 2.39 2.76 9.96
N TYR A 161 3.11 1.72 10.35
CA TYR A 161 2.93 1.03 11.62
C TYR A 161 4.09 1.35 12.55
N SER A 162 3.79 1.52 13.84
CA SER A 162 4.75 2.02 14.84
C SER A 162 6.01 1.17 15.01
N ASP A 163 5.96 -0.11 14.64
CA ASP A 163 7.09 -1.03 14.74
C ASP A 163 7.86 -1.21 13.43
N GLY A 164 7.53 -0.45 12.37
CA GLY A 164 8.22 -0.51 11.08
C GLY A 164 9.73 -0.29 11.20
N PRO A 165 10.55 -0.87 10.30
CA PRO A 165 12.00 -0.69 10.32
C PRO A 165 12.41 0.79 10.17
N GLU A 166 13.45 1.22 10.90
CA GLU A 166 13.91 2.63 10.93
C GLU A 166 14.24 3.19 9.54
N ASN A 167 14.84 2.37 8.67
CA ASN A 167 15.22 2.76 7.31
C ASN A 167 14.11 2.51 6.27
N GLY A 168 12.89 2.19 6.72
CA GLY A 168 11.81 1.75 5.86
C GLY A 168 12.04 0.34 5.29
N ILE A 169 11.23 0.00 4.29
CA ILE A 169 11.26 -1.29 3.61
C ILE A 169 11.44 -0.98 2.12
N GLU A 170 12.62 -1.26 1.59
CA GLU A 170 12.91 -1.10 0.17
C GLU A 170 12.68 -2.41 -0.59
N VAL A 171 12.06 -2.31 -1.77
CA VAL A 171 11.76 -3.46 -2.63
C VAL A 171 12.19 -3.18 -4.07
N LEU A 172 12.46 -4.25 -4.83
CA LEU A 172 12.63 -4.18 -6.29
C LEU A 172 11.25 -4.33 -6.94
N ALA A 173 10.70 -3.26 -7.49
CA ALA A 173 9.34 -3.23 -8.02
C ALA A 173 9.34 -3.01 -9.54
N TYR A 174 8.20 -3.33 -10.17
CA TYR A 174 7.90 -2.84 -11.51
C TYR A 174 7.92 -1.32 -11.54
N ASP A 175 8.42 -0.74 -12.63
CA ASP A 175 8.17 0.66 -12.93
C ASP A 175 6.65 0.92 -12.98
N TYR A 176 6.23 2.10 -12.52
CA TYR A 176 4.82 2.46 -12.45
C TYR A 176 4.12 2.37 -13.81
N VAL A 177 4.77 2.86 -14.89
CA VAL A 177 4.21 2.83 -16.25
C VAL A 177 3.97 1.39 -16.68
N GLU A 178 4.89 0.49 -16.35
CA GLU A 178 4.77 -0.93 -16.67
C GLU A 178 3.68 -1.62 -15.85
N ALA A 179 3.61 -1.35 -14.54
CA ALA A 179 2.54 -1.87 -13.69
C ALA A 179 1.16 -1.41 -14.18
N PHE A 180 1.03 -0.16 -14.60
CA PHE A 180 -0.21 0.37 -15.18
C PHE A 180 -0.52 -0.26 -16.56
N ALA A 181 0.48 -0.41 -17.43
CA ALA A 181 0.30 -1.07 -18.73
C ALA A 181 -0.17 -2.53 -18.57
N GLU A 182 0.34 -3.26 -17.58
CA GLU A 182 -0.09 -4.63 -17.29
C GLU A 182 -1.55 -4.69 -16.80
N LYS A 183 -2.01 -3.70 -16.02
CA LYS A 183 -3.42 -3.55 -15.64
C LYS A 183 -4.31 -3.23 -16.84
N PHE A 184 -3.84 -2.36 -17.73
CA PHE A 184 -4.56 -1.99 -18.94
C PHE A 184 -4.73 -3.18 -19.88
N ARG A 185 -3.64 -3.94 -20.10
CA ARG A 185 -3.68 -5.22 -20.85
C ARG A 185 -4.66 -6.21 -20.22
N ALA A 186 -4.60 -6.39 -18.90
CA ALA A 186 -5.48 -7.32 -18.19
C ALA A 186 -6.96 -6.91 -18.27
N LEU A 187 -7.28 -5.61 -18.26
CA LEU A 187 -8.65 -5.14 -18.47
C LEU A 187 -9.23 -5.67 -19.77
N ALA A 188 -8.44 -5.72 -20.84
CA ALA A 188 -8.90 -6.20 -22.14
C ALA A 188 -9.05 -7.72 -22.23
N GLU A 189 -8.17 -8.47 -21.57
CA GLU A 189 -8.19 -9.94 -21.62
C GLU A 189 -9.35 -10.56 -20.83
N ARG A 190 -9.69 -9.96 -19.67
CA ARG A 190 -10.62 -10.57 -18.71
C ARG A 190 -11.77 -9.68 -18.29
N THR A 191 -11.73 -8.39 -18.60
CA THR A 191 -12.76 -7.38 -18.29
C THR A 191 -13.37 -7.54 -16.90
N ARG A 192 -12.52 -7.63 -15.86
CA ARG A 192 -12.99 -7.80 -14.48
C ARG A 192 -13.19 -6.44 -13.80
N PRO A 193 -14.13 -6.33 -12.84
CA PRO A 193 -14.35 -5.14 -12.02
C PRO A 193 -13.08 -4.50 -11.46
N ARG A 194 -12.16 -5.33 -10.95
CA ARG A 194 -10.90 -4.86 -10.37
C ARG A 194 -10.01 -4.19 -11.41
N ASP A 195 -9.96 -4.70 -12.63
CA ASP A 195 -9.13 -4.09 -13.69
C ASP A 195 -9.71 -2.77 -14.16
N LEU A 196 -11.05 -2.68 -14.29
CA LEU A 196 -11.68 -1.43 -14.65
C LEU A 196 -11.46 -0.37 -13.57
N TYR A 197 -11.64 -0.75 -12.31
CA TYR A 197 -11.31 0.11 -11.18
C TYR A 197 -9.86 0.56 -11.24
N ASP A 198 -8.93 -0.38 -11.38
CA ASP A 198 -7.49 -0.15 -11.39
C ASP A 198 -7.12 0.82 -12.53
N VAL A 199 -7.56 0.58 -13.77
CA VAL A 199 -7.26 1.41 -14.94
C VAL A 199 -7.80 2.83 -14.80
N VAL A 200 -9.07 2.97 -14.42
CA VAL A 200 -9.70 4.29 -14.26
C VAL A 200 -9.05 5.06 -13.12
N HIS A 201 -8.77 4.41 -11.99
CA HIS A 201 -8.15 5.07 -10.84
C HIS A 201 -6.73 5.56 -11.15
N LEU A 202 -5.92 4.71 -11.78
CA LEU A 202 -4.55 5.07 -12.19
C LEU A 202 -4.55 6.20 -13.22
N TYR A 203 -5.46 6.16 -14.19
CA TYR A 203 -5.63 7.24 -15.16
C TYR A 203 -6.06 8.57 -14.51
N ARG A 204 -6.98 8.52 -13.53
CA ARG A 204 -7.50 9.71 -12.84
C ARG A 204 -6.43 10.43 -12.02
N ASN A 205 -5.35 9.75 -11.64
CA ASN A 205 -4.21 10.38 -11.01
C ASN A 205 -3.39 11.19 -12.03
N ALA A 206 -3.81 12.43 -12.28
CA ALA A 206 -3.19 13.30 -13.28
C ALA A 206 -1.69 13.60 -13.03
N GLU A 207 -1.23 13.58 -11.78
CA GLU A 207 0.18 13.84 -11.45
C GLU A 207 1.09 12.67 -11.78
N ALA A 208 0.61 11.45 -11.57
CA ALA A 208 1.35 10.25 -11.91
C ALA A 208 1.08 9.78 -13.34
N ARG A 209 0.07 10.33 -14.04
CA ARG A 209 -0.34 9.87 -15.37
C ARG A 209 0.86 9.90 -16.31
N PRO A 210 1.20 8.75 -16.95
CA PRO A 210 2.34 8.71 -17.83
C PRO A 210 2.09 9.50 -19.12
N ASP A 211 3.18 9.82 -19.81
CA ASP A 211 3.10 10.27 -21.20
C ASP A 211 2.44 9.18 -22.06
N PRO A 212 1.42 9.50 -22.90
CA PRO A 212 0.67 8.51 -23.65
C PRO A 212 1.51 7.74 -24.66
N GLN A 213 2.50 8.39 -25.31
CA GLN A 213 3.37 7.72 -26.27
C GLN A 213 4.24 6.70 -25.56
N ARG A 214 4.87 7.09 -24.45
CA ARG A 214 5.68 6.17 -23.64
C ARG A 214 4.85 5.01 -23.08
N PHE A 215 3.63 5.29 -22.62
CA PHE A 215 2.72 4.26 -22.13
C PHE A 215 2.34 3.25 -23.23
N MET A 216 2.02 3.74 -24.43
CA MET A 216 1.68 2.90 -25.58
C MET A 216 2.83 1.98 -25.99
N GLU A 217 4.09 2.44 -25.96
CA GLU A 217 5.26 1.60 -26.22
C GLU A 217 5.33 0.40 -25.27
N VAL A 218 5.14 0.65 -23.98
CA VAL A 218 5.18 -0.40 -22.94
C VAL A 218 3.99 -1.35 -23.07
N LEU A 219 2.78 -0.80 -23.26
CA LEU A 219 1.57 -1.58 -23.47
C LEU A 219 1.70 -2.50 -24.68
N ARG A 220 2.21 -1.99 -25.81
CA ARG A 220 2.43 -2.78 -27.03
C ARG A 220 3.40 -3.94 -26.76
N ALA A 221 4.54 -3.67 -26.12
CA ALA A 221 5.51 -4.71 -25.79
C ALA A 221 4.93 -5.82 -24.88
N LYS A 222 4.02 -5.45 -23.97
CA LYS A 222 3.29 -6.37 -23.09
C LYS A 222 2.23 -7.18 -23.84
N CYS A 223 1.48 -6.55 -24.74
CA CYS A 223 0.49 -7.22 -25.60
C CYS A 223 1.16 -8.21 -26.56
N GLU A 224 2.21 -7.79 -27.25
CA GLU A 224 3.00 -8.64 -28.16
C GLU A 224 3.53 -9.89 -27.45
N PHE A 225 4.09 -9.73 -26.25
CA PHE A 225 4.59 -10.86 -25.46
C PHE A 225 3.50 -11.89 -25.13
N LYS A 226 2.25 -11.44 -25.00
CA LYS A 226 1.11 -12.28 -24.62
C LYS A 226 0.33 -12.76 -25.85
N GLY A 227 0.73 -12.35 -27.05
CA GLY A 227 0.09 -12.72 -28.31
C GLY A 227 -1.32 -12.13 -28.46
N ILE A 228 -1.56 -10.95 -27.89
CA ILE A 228 -2.85 -10.25 -28.01
C ILE A 228 -2.68 -8.91 -28.72
N ASP A 229 -3.76 -8.43 -29.32
CA ASP A 229 -3.79 -7.10 -29.93
C ASP A 229 -3.78 -5.97 -28.88
N ILE A 230 -3.49 -4.75 -29.33
CA ILE A 230 -3.63 -3.57 -28.48
C ILE A 230 -5.12 -3.38 -28.19
N PRO A 231 -5.52 -3.30 -26.91
CA PRO A 231 -6.92 -3.18 -26.54
C PRO A 231 -7.61 -1.98 -27.17
N ARG A 232 -8.88 -2.16 -27.54
CA ARG A 232 -9.80 -1.11 -27.98
C ARG A 232 -11.02 -1.09 -27.08
N ILE A 233 -11.68 0.06 -27.00
CA ILE A 233 -12.92 0.19 -26.22
C ILE A 233 -14.01 -0.81 -26.66
N ALA A 234 -14.07 -1.12 -27.95
CA ALA A 234 -15.03 -2.07 -28.52
C ALA A 234 -14.82 -3.51 -27.99
N ASP A 235 -13.61 -3.87 -27.57
CA ASP A 235 -13.30 -5.21 -27.05
C ASP A 235 -13.90 -5.42 -25.65
N LEU A 236 -14.22 -4.34 -24.94
CA LEU A 236 -14.76 -4.40 -23.57
C LEU A 236 -16.28 -4.57 -23.55
N GLU A 237 -17.00 -4.01 -24.52
CA GLU A 237 -18.47 -3.96 -24.53
C GLU A 237 -19.15 -5.34 -24.37
N PRO A 238 -18.69 -6.43 -25.02
CA PRO A 238 -19.29 -7.76 -24.85
C PRO A 238 -19.29 -8.25 -23.40
N HIS A 239 -18.36 -7.79 -22.57
CA HIS A 239 -18.16 -8.24 -21.20
C HIS A 239 -18.75 -7.28 -20.15
N ARG A 240 -19.38 -6.18 -20.59
CA ARG A 240 -19.92 -5.15 -19.70
C ARG A 240 -20.88 -5.71 -18.65
N ARG A 241 -21.82 -6.56 -19.07
CA ARG A 241 -22.84 -7.13 -18.18
C ARG A 241 -22.25 -7.99 -17.07
N ASP A 242 -21.26 -8.81 -17.40
CA ASP A 242 -20.57 -9.67 -16.44
C ASP A 242 -19.76 -8.82 -15.46
N LEU A 243 -19.11 -7.76 -15.95
CA LEU A 243 -18.41 -6.80 -15.11
C LEU A 243 -19.37 -6.09 -14.14
N GLU A 244 -20.51 -5.59 -14.62
CA GLU A 244 -21.50 -4.89 -13.78
C GLU A 244 -22.06 -5.83 -12.69
N THR A 245 -22.35 -7.09 -13.04
CA THR A 245 -22.76 -8.15 -12.09
C THR A 245 -21.64 -8.46 -11.08
N GLY A 246 -20.39 -8.41 -11.55
CA GLY A 246 -19.14 -8.56 -10.82
C GLY A 246 -18.88 -7.51 -9.74
N TRP A 247 -19.39 -6.29 -9.95
CA TRP A 247 -18.81 -5.08 -9.38
C TRP A 247 -18.82 -5.07 -7.85
N ILE A 248 -19.98 -5.31 -7.25
CA ILE A 248 -20.17 -5.20 -5.80
C ILE A 248 -19.33 -6.26 -5.07
N HIS A 249 -19.52 -7.54 -5.41
CA HIS A 249 -18.92 -8.63 -4.65
C HIS A 249 -17.38 -8.67 -4.77
N MET A 250 -16.83 -8.22 -5.89
CA MET A 250 -15.38 -8.20 -6.11
C MET A 250 -14.65 -7.04 -5.42
N LEU A 251 -15.34 -5.93 -5.13
CA LEU A 251 -14.73 -4.67 -4.67
C LEU A 251 -15.20 -4.20 -3.27
N GLN A 252 -16.40 -4.53 -2.79
CA GLN A 252 -16.94 -3.91 -1.56
C GLN A 252 -16.04 -4.12 -0.32
N HIS A 253 -15.35 -5.26 -0.24
CA HIS A 253 -14.48 -5.59 0.89
C HIS A 253 -13.09 -4.95 0.78
N GLN A 254 -12.78 -4.34 -0.38
CA GLN A 254 -11.49 -3.75 -0.70
C GLN A 254 -11.53 -2.22 -0.72
N LEU A 255 -12.72 -1.63 -0.61
CA LEU A 255 -12.98 -0.20 -0.71
C LEU A 255 -13.73 0.31 0.53
N PRO A 256 -13.44 1.51 1.04
CA PRO A 256 -14.19 2.13 2.14
C PRO A 256 -15.67 2.39 1.82
N ALA A 257 -16.02 2.59 0.55
CA ALA A 257 -17.40 2.76 0.10
C ALA A 257 -17.61 2.21 -1.32
N LEU A 258 -18.84 1.80 -1.62
CA LEU A 258 -19.22 1.30 -2.94
C LEU A 258 -19.22 2.44 -3.96
N LEU A 259 -18.66 2.15 -5.13
CA LEU A 259 -18.53 3.11 -6.22
C LEU A 259 -19.56 2.81 -7.31
N PRO A 260 -20.18 3.82 -7.97
CA PRO A 260 -21.10 3.56 -9.07
C PRO A 260 -20.34 3.07 -10.32
N VAL A 261 -20.58 1.83 -10.74
CA VAL A 261 -19.90 1.21 -11.90
C VAL A 261 -20.02 2.04 -13.18
N ALA A 262 -21.18 2.67 -13.40
CA ALA A 262 -21.44 3.53 -14.57
C ALA A 262 -20.37 4.61 -14.72
N THR A 263 -19.96 5.25 -13.61
CA THR A 263 -18.96 6.34 -13.63
C THR A 263 -17.58 5.88 -14.06
N PHE A 264 -17.27 4.60 -13.87
CA PHE A 264 -16.01 3.99 -14.30
C PHE A 264 -16.10 3.61 -15.77
N TRP A 265 -17.22 3.01 -16.19
CA TRP A 265 -17.45 2.67 -17.60
C TRP A 265 -17.46 3.89 -18.51
N GLU A 266 -18.16 4.95 -18.09
CA GLU A 266 -18.26 6.23 -18.82
C GLU A 266 -16.92 6.98 -18.91
N SER A 267 -15.93 6.61 -18.09
CA SER A 267 -14.57 7.18 -18.19
C SER A 267 -13.74 6.55 -19.32
N LEU A 268 -14.11 5.37 -19.83
CA LEU A 268 -13.32 4.65 -20.83
C LEU A 268 -13.06 5.45 -22.11
N PRO A 269 -14.04 6.16 -22.72
CA PRO A 269 -13.78 6.94 -23.93
C PRO A 269 -12.66 7.98 -23.76
N GLU A 270 -12.64 8.69 -22.63
CA GLU A 270 -11.58 9.68 -22.30
C GLU A 270 -10.20 9.00 -22.18
N ILE A 271 -10.16 7.82 -21.58
CA ILE A 271 -8.94 7.03 -21.37
C ILE A 271 -8.38 6.53 -22.70
N PHE A 272 -9.23 5.96 -23.57
CA PHE A 272 -8.79 5.48 -24.89
C PHE A 272 -8.40 6.63 -25.81
N ALA A 273 -9.09 7.77 -25.75
CA ALA A 273 -8.66 8.97 -26.47
C ALA A 273 -7.27 9.46 -26.01
N TRP A 274 -7.01 9.48 -24.70
CA TRP A 274 -5.68 9.78 -24.16
C TRP A 274 -4.62 8.79 -24.66
N LEU A 275 -4.93 7.49 -24.69
CA LEU A 275 -4.05 6.45 -25.19
C LEU A 275 -3.69 6.65 -26.68
N GLU A 276 -4.61 7.23 -27.46
CA GLU A 276 -4.42 7.63 -28.86
C GLU A 276 -3.70 8.99 -29.02
N GLY A 277 -3.30 9.63 -27.92
CA GLY A 277 -2.56 10.89 -27.92
C GLY A 277 -3.43 12.15 -27.89
N ALA A 278 -4.73 12.03 -27.58
CA ALA A 278 -5.58 13.20 -27.40
C ALA A 278 -5.08 14.08 -26.25
N VAL A 279 -4.96 15.38 -26.51
CA VAL A 279 -4.52 16.36 -25.51
C VAL A 279 -5.66 16.65 -24.55
N THR A 280 -5.49 16.30 -23.27
CA THR A 280 -6.41 16.72 -22.21
C THR A 280 -6.09 18.15 -21.79
N GLN A 281 -7.08 19.05 -21.83
CA GLN A 281 -6.89 20.40 -21.30
C GLN A 281 -6.81 20.36 -19.75
N PRO A 282 -5.78 20.96 -19.13
CA PRO A 282 -5.67 20.97 -17.68
C PRO A 282 -6.76 21.85 -17.07
N LEU A 283 -7.33 21.39 -15.95
CA LEU A 283 -8.28 22.20 -15.18
C LEU A 283 -7.56 23.39 -14.54
N ALA A 284 -8.24 24.53 -14.46
CA ALA A 284 -7.72 25.71 -13.77
C ALA A 284 -7.52 25.42 -12.28
N ALA A 285 -6.49 25.98 -11.66
CA ALA A 285 -6.28 25.83 -10.21
C ALA A 285 -7.45 26.44 -9.42
N MET A 286 -7.83 25.79 -8.32
CA MET A 286 -8.83 26.34 -7.40
C MET A 286 -8.30 27.66 -6.81
N PRO A 287 -9.11 28.74 -6.73
CA PRO A 287 -8.66 30.00 -6.14
C PRO A 287 -8.19 29.81 -4.69
N ILE A 288 -6.93 30.15 -4.42
CA ILE A 288 -6.29 29.95 -3.10
C ILE A 288 -6.12 31.30 -2.40
N ARG A 289 -6.24 31.31 -1.07
CA ARG A 289 -5.82 32.45 -0.27
C ARG A 289 -4.29 32.56 -0.29
N THR A 290 -3.77 33.74 -0.60
CA THR A 290 -2.31 33.97 -0.70
C THR A 290 -1.60 33.59 0.60
N GLY A 291 -0.61 32.71 0.53
CA GLY A 291 0.22 32.28 1.66
C GLY A 291 -0.11 30.91 2.26
N ASP A 292 -1.21 30.26 1.86
CA ASP A 292 -1.52 28.89 2.27
C ASP A 292 -0.63 27.87 1.53
N THR A 293 -0.16 26.85 2.24
CA THR A 293 0.71 25.79 1.67
C THR A 293 -0.08 24.52 1.38
N LEU A 294 0.24 23.85 0.27
CA LEU A 294 -0.39 22.58 -0.10
C LEU A 294 0.12 21.45 0.80
N ILE A 295 -0.79 20.70 1.41
CA ILE A 295 -0.46 19.51 2.20
C ILE A 295 -0.52 18.30 1.26
N ARG A 296 0.65 17.71 1.01
CA ARG A 296 0.79 16.46 0.26
C ARG A 296 1.22 15.29 1.14
N GLU A 297 1.58 15.58 2.40
CA GLU A 297 2.03 14.58 3.35
C GLU A 297 0.92 13.57 3.64
N ARG A 298 1.28 12.29 3.65
CA ARG A 298 0.36 11.19 3.99
C ARG A 298 -0.18 11.36 5.41
N ILE A 299 0.72 11.55 6.38
CA ILE A 299 0.37 11.83 7.78
C ILE A 299 0.33 13.35 7.97
N ILE A 300 -0.86 13.86 8.22
CA ILE A 300 -1.04 15.29 8.52
C ILE A 300 -0.83 15.48 10.01
N GLY A 301 0.19 16.26 10.38
CA GLY A 301 0.33 16.75 11.75
C GLY A 301 -0.85 17.65 12.12
N LEU A 302 -1.89 17.04 12.68
CA LEU A 302 -3.02 17.71 13.32
C LEU A 302 -2.71 17.95 14.80
N THR A 303 -3.42 18.87 15.43
CA THR A 303 -3.29 19.12 16.86
C THR A 303 -3.63 17.85 17.65
N ALA A 304 -2.86 17.56 18.71
CA ALA A 304 -3.04 16.36 19.52
C ALA A 304 -4.48 16.29 20.08
N GLY A 305 -5.20 15.20 19.79
CA GLY A 305 -6.60 15.01 20.17
C GLY A 305 -7.63 15.38 19.09
N GLY A 306 -7.20 15.92 17.95
CA GLY A 306 -8.08 16.20 16.81
C GLY A 306 -8.61 14.92 16.15
N ARG A 307 -9.95 14.78 16.08
CA ARG A 307 -10.61 13.70 15.33
C ARG A 307 -10.50 13.88 13.81
N GLY A 308 -9.90 14.97 13.32
CA GLY A 308 -9.80 15.26 11.89
C GLY A 308 -9.06 14.18 11.09
N GLN A 309 -8.09 13.47 11.70
CA GLN A 309 -7.27 12.49 10.99
C GLN A 309 -8.06 11.27 10.50
N THR A 310 -9.08 10.82 11.27
CA THR A 310 -9.96 9.70 10.87
C THR A 310 -10.78 10.02 9.62
N PHE A 311 -10.94 11.29 9.27
CA PHE A 311 -11.82 11.71 8.18
C PHE A 311 -11.08 12.01 6.88
N VAL A 312 -9.80 12.37 6.97
CA VAL A 312 -8.97 12.72 5.80
C VAL A 312 -8.91 11.58 4.81
N GLU A 313 -8.73 10.34 5.25
CA GLU A 313 -8.63 9.19 4.34
C GLU A 313 -9.94 8.94 3.57
N MET A 314 -11.10 9.10 4.21
CA MET A 314 -12.38 9.01 3.52
C MET A 314 -12.58 10.14 2.52
N ILE A 315 -12.13 11.36 2.85
CA ILE A 315 -12.16 12.52 1.94
C ILE A 315 -11.26 12.27 0.73
N ARG A 316 -10.01 11.81 0.96
CA ARG A 316 -9.05 11.46 -0.10
C ARG A 316 -9.60 10.35 -0.99
N PHE A 317 -10.16 9.30 -0.39
CA PHE A 317 -10.80 8.20 -1.11
C PHE A 317 -11.92 8.71 -2.02
N ALA A 318 -12.86 9.49 -1.49
CA ALA A 318 -13.97 10.01 -2.27
C ALA A 318 -13.50 10.94 -3.40
N ALA A 319 -12.56 11.84 -3.12
CA ALA A 319 -11.99 12.73 -4.11
C ALA A 319 -11.28 11.97 -5.24
N ALA A 320 -10.42 11.00 -4.91
CA ALA A 320 -9.72 10.17 -5.90
C ALA A 320 -10.70 9.39 -6.80
N ASN A 321 -11.88 9.04 -6.28
CA ASN A 321 -12.94 8.37 -7.02
C ASN A 321 -14.01 9.33 -7.60
N ARG A 322 -13.80 10.65 -7.50
CA ARG A 322 -14.72 11.71 -7.98
C ARG A 322 -16.14 11.61 -7.40
N LEU A 323 -16.24 11.32 -6.11
CA LEU A 323 -17.50 11.24 -5.36
C LEU A 323 -17.69 12.45 -4.45
N LEU A 324 -18.94 12.91 -4.32
CA LEU A 324 -19.30 13.87 -3.30
C LEU A 324 -19.08 13.28 -1.91
N VAL A 325 -18.68 14.14 -0.98
CA VAL A 325 -18.51 13.81 0.43
C VAL A 325 -19.54 14.56 1.24
N GLU A 326 -20.28 13.85 2.09
CA GLU A 326 -21.07 14.47 3.14
C GLU A 326 -20.19 14.71 4.36
N ILE A 327 -20.05 15.97 4.76
CA ILE A 327 -19.37 16.36 6.00
C ILE A 327 -20.40 16.84 7.02
N ASP A 328 -20.30 16.34 8.26
CA ASP A 328 -20.96 16.91 9.42
C ASP A 328 -19.99 17.92 10.05
N TYR A 329 -20.37 19.20 10.01
CA TYR A 329 -19.46 20.30 10.26
C TYR A 329 -20.00 21.26 11.31
N ARG A 330 -19.13 21.66 12.24
CA ARG A 330 -19.40 22.73 13.20
C ARG A 330 -18.73 24.02 12.77
N ASP A 331 -19.53 25.05 12.48
CA ASP A 331 -19.02 26.37 12.11
C ASP A 331 -18.40 27.13 13.29
N LYS A 332 -17.86 28.31 13.01
CA LYS A 332 -17.22 29.17 14.04
C LYS A 332 -18.20 29.71 15.07
N GLN A 333 -19.49 29.76 14.74
CA GLN A 333 -20.57 30.18 15.62
C GLN A 333 -21.08 29.00 16.48
N GLY A 334 -20.57 27.79 16.26
CA GLY A 334 -20.95 26.58 16.98
C GLY A 334 -22.13 25.84 16.36
N ASN A 335 -22.69 26.32 15.24
CA ASN A 335 -23.80 25.64 14.59
C ASN A 335 -23.32 24.38 13.88
N ARG A 336 -24.06 23.29 14.03
CA ARG A 336 -23.80 22.02 13.37
C ARG A 336 -24.68 21.87 12.14
N SER A 337 -24.09 21.44 11.03
CA SER A 337 -24.78 21.25 9.76
C SER A 337 -24.12 20.17 8.92
N THR A 338 -24.91 19.37 8.21
CA THR A 338 -24.40 18.44 7.19
C THR A 338 -24.31 19.15 5.84
N ARG A 339 -23.24 18.91 5.08
CA ARG A 339 -23.00 19.52 3.77
C ARG A 339 -22.43 18.50 2.80
N ALA A 340 -22.97 18.44 1.59
CA ALA A 340 -22.37 17.69 0.50
C ALA A 340 -21.35 18.57 -0.25
N ILE A 341 -20.14 18.04 -0.49
CA ILE A 341 -19.03 18.79 -1.06
C ILE A 341 -18.25 17.98 -2.11
N GLU A 342 -17.72 18.69 -3.10
CA GLU A 342 -16.64 18.24 -3.99
C GLU A 342 -15.30 18.58 -3.32
N ALA A 343 -14.51 17.60 -2.90
CA ALA A 343 -13.25 17.84 -2.19
C ALA A 343 -12.05 17.94 -3.16
N TYR A 344 -11.21 18.98 -3.00
CA TYR A 344 -10.15 19.29 -3.97
C TYR A 344 -8.73 19.33 -3.39
N SER A 345 -8.49 19.93 -2.22
CA SER A 345 -7.13 20.00 -1.65
C SER A 345 -7.12 20.19 -0.15
N LEU A 346 -6.02 19.81 0.51
CA LEU A 346 -5.75 20.13 1.91
C LEU A 346 -4.66 21.21 1.97
N ARG A 347 -4.88 22.23 2.80
CA ARG A 347 -3.98 23.38 2.92
C ARG A 347 -3.61 23.62 4.37
N ARG A 348 -2.38 24.05 4.61
CA ARG A 348 -1.97 24.60 5.90
C ARG A 348 -1.97 26.11 5.81
N SER A 349 -2.79 26.74 6.64
CA SER A 349 -2.85 28.20 6.73
C SER A 349 -1.59 28.74 7.40
N GLN A 350 -1.36 30.06 7.28
CA GLN A 350 -0.28 30.73 8.02
C GLN A 350 -0.41 30.60 9.56
N ALA A 351 -1.62 30.40 10.06
CA ALA A 351 -1.87 30.16 11.49
C ALA A 351 -1.61 28.70 11.91
N GLY A 352 -1.24 27.82 10.97
CA GLY A 352 -1.00 26.40 11.20
C GLY A 352 -2.23 25.51 11.07
N ASP A 353 -3.41 26.09 10.87
CA ASP A 353 -4.68 25.37 10.69
C ASP A 353 -4.67 24.52 9.42
N VAL A 354 -5.30 23.35 9.49
CA VAL A 354 -5.51 22.48 8.32
C VAL A 354 -6.90 22.73 7.74
N LEU A 355 -6.94 23.19 6.49
CA LEU A 355 -8.15 23.54 5.76
C LEU A 355 -8.41 22.54 4.62
N LEU A 356 -9.64 22.04 4.54
CA LEU A 356 -10.15 21.32 3.38
C LEU A 356 -10.76 22.33 2.40
N MET A 357 -10.16 22.43 1.22
CA MET A 357 -10.66 23.23 0.10
C MET A 357 -11.64 22.39 -0.71
N ALA A 358 -12.85 22.91 -0.88
CA ALA A 358 -13.94 22.17 -1.49
C ALA A 358 -14.95 23.09 -2.20
N VAL A 359 -15.78 22.53 -3.08
CA VAL A 359 -16.93 23.21 -3.66
C VAL A 359 -18.20 22.62 -3.05
N ARG A 360 -19.15 23.46 -2.65
CA ARG A 360 -20.45 23.01 -2.17
C ARG A 360 -21.28 22.44 -3.32
N ALA A 361 -21.90 21.28 -3.10
CA ALA A 361 -22.69 20.60 -4.12
C ALA A 361 -24.03 21.32 -4.44
N ASP A 362 -24.57 22.10 -3.49
CA ASP A 362 -25.89 22.73 -3.62
C ASP A 362 -25.85 24.09 -4.37
N ASP A 363 -24.83 24.90 -4.14
CA ASP A 363 -24.69 26.23 -4.75
C ASP A 363 -23.46 26.40 -5.65
N GLY A 364 -22.60 25.38 -5.76
CA GLY A 364 -21.38 25.40 -6.57
C GLY A 364 -20.32 26.37 -6.06
N GLN A 365 -20.45 26.90 -4.84
CA GLN A 365 -19.53 27.91 -4.31
C GLN A 365 -18.27 27.28 -3.73
N PRO A 366 -17.06 27.79 -4.09
CA PRO A 366 -15.82 27.43 -3.40
C PRO A 366 -15.87 27.81 -1.91
N ARG A 367 -15.43 26.89 -1.05
CA ARG A 367 -15.37 27.05 0.41
C ARG A 367 -14.11 26.40 0.97
N SER A 368 -13.76 26.82 2.18
CA SER A 368 -12.77 26.17 3.02
C SER A 368 -13.39 25.73 4.34
N TYR A 369 -13.03 24.54 4.79
CA TYR A 369 -13.53 23.93 6.02
C TYR A 369 -12.34 23.62 6.93
N LEU A 370 -12.42 23.99 8.21
CA LEU A 370 -11.38 23.63 9.18
C LEU A 370 -11.51 22.12 9.46
N VAL A 371 -10.45 21.35 9.22
CA VAL A 371 -10.49 19.89 9.38
C VAL A 371 -10.81 19.47 10.81
N ASP A 372 -10.31 20.20 11.81
CA ASP A 372 -10.60 19.97 13.23
C ASP A 372 -12.07 20.28 13.63
N SER A 373 -12.81 21.00 12.78
CA SER A 373 -14.24 21.26 12.96
C SER A 373 -15.15 20.21 12.31
N ILE A 374 -14.59 19.22 11.60
CA ILE A 374 -15.34 18.12 11.02
C ILE A 374 -15.64 17.09 12.12
N LEU A 375 -16.92 16.78 12.29
CA LEU A 375 -17.43 15.85 13.31
C LEU A 375 -17.77 14.47 12.74
N GLY A 376 -17.97 14.39 11.43
CA GLY A 376 -18.30 13.16 10.71
C GLY A 376 -18.09 13.31 9.21
N VAL A 377 -17.75 12.22 8.53
CA VAL A 377 -17.60 12.16 7.08
C VAL A 377 -18.21 10.89 6.53
N LYS A 378 -18.88 11.02 5.40
CA LYS A 378 -19.43 9.90 4.63
C LYS A 378 -19.21 10.11 3.14
N ALA A 379 -18.56 9.16 2.47
CA ALA A 379 -18.53 9.13 1.01
C ALA A 379 -19.92 8.78 0.47
N THR A 380 -20.39 9.55 -0.51
CA THR A 380 -21.68 9.28 -1.18
C THR A 380 -21.47 8.39 -2.40
N GLN A 381 -22.57 7.93 -3.01
CA GLN A 381 -22.54 7.29 -4.34
C GLN A 381 -22.81 8.31 -5.46
N THR A 382 -22.80 9.61 -5.15
CA THR A 382 -23.08 10.67 -6.11
C THR A 382 -21.76 11.15 -6.73
N PRO A 383 -21.52 10.91 -8.02
CA PRO A 383 -20.32 11.39 -8.70
C PRO A 383 -20.37 12.89 -8.96
N PHE A 384 -19.20 13.49 -9.18
CA PHE A 384 -19.08 14.85 -9.71
C PHE A 384 -18.02 14.92 -10.83
N ALA A 385 -18.19 15.90 -11.74
CA ALA A 385 -17.17 16.26 -12.72
C ALA A 385 -16.25 17.32 -12.09
N PRO A 386 -14.93 17.08 -11.97
CA PRO A 386 -14.03 18.02 -11.32
C PRO A 386 -13.97 19.37 -12.04
N ARG A 387 -14.15 20.45 -11.27
CA ARG A 387 -14.01 21.84 -11.72
C ARG A 387 -12.56 22.33 -11.60
N TYR A 388 -11.83 21.74 -10.68
CA TYR A 388 -10.43 22.05 -10.37
C TYR A 388 -9.60 20.74 -10.29
N PRO A 389 -8.26 20.81 -10.39
CA PRO A 389 -7.41 19.68 -10.10
C PRO A 389 -7.67 19.12 -8.69
N ILE A 390 -7.77 17.80 -8.58
CA ILE A 390 -7.86 17.10 -7.30
C ILE A 390 -6.45 16.86 -6.79
N GLU A 391 -6.05 17.63 -5.78
CA GLU A 391 -4.72 17.64 -5.16
C GLU A 391 -4.73 16.96 -3.78
N LEU A 392 -5.61 15.97 -3.61
CA LEU A 392 -5.77 15.20 -2.38
C LEU A 392 -5.00 13.88 -2.39
N THR A 393 -4.48 13.47 -3.54
CA THR A 393 -3.61 12.31 -3.65
C THR A 393 -2.26 12.64 -3.00
N PRO A 394 -1.82 11.88 -1.99
CA PRO A 394 -0.53 12.11 -1.36
C PRO A 394 0.63 11.83 -2.32
N SER A 395 1.68 12.66 -2.28
CA SER A 395 2.90 12.49 -3.08
C SER A 395 4.15 12.79 -2.24
N GLY A 396 5.26 12.06 -2.49
CA GLY A 396 6.58 12.28 -1.87
C GLY A 396 7.03 11.29 -0.78
N LEU A 397 8.34 11.29 -0.49
CA LEU A 397 8.99 10.60 0.64
C LEU A 397 8.64 11.30 1.96
N GLN A 398 8.39 10.53 3.02
CA GLN A 398 7.83 11.03 4.28
C GLN A 398 8.88 11.59 5.23
N SER A 399 8.46 12.58 6.03
CA SER A 399 9.04 12.87 7.34
C SER A 399 8.07 12.39 8.42
N ILE A 400 8.58 11.62 9.39
CA ILE A 400 7.84 11.26 10.60
C ILE A 400 8.02 12.44 11.56
N SER A 401 6.92 13.07 11.98
CA SER A 401 6.97 14.00 13.10
C SER A 401 7.42 13.24 14.35
N LEU A 402 8.65 13.52 14.80
CA LEU A 402 9.09 13.14 16.13
C LEU A 402 8.07 13.72 17.12
N THR A 403 7.51 12.86 17.95
CA THR A 403 6.74 13.27 19.11
C THR A 403 7.64 14.21 19.91
N ALA A 404 7.28 15.48 19.99
CA ALA A 404 8.06 16.49 20.68
C ALA A 404 8.12 16.12 22.17
N SER A 405 9.22 15.48 22.56
CA SER A 405 9.65 15.48 23.95
C SER A 405 10.12 16.90 24.25
N SER A 406 9.50 17.49 25.26
CA SER A 406 9.75 18.85 25.71
C SER A 406 11.19 18.94 26.24
N GLY A 407 12.05 19.71 25.58
CA GLY A 407 13.40 20.03 26.04
C GLY A 407 13.85 21.37 25.46
N PRO A 408 14.42 22.30 26.25
CA PRO A 408 14.56 23.68 25.85
C PRO A 408 15.86 23.95 25.08
N GLY A 409 15.73 24.75 24.00
CA GLY A 409 16.77 25.67 23.54
C GLY A 409 17.74 25.16 22.47
N ALA A 410 17.56 25.65 21.24
CA ALA A 410 18.57 26.45 20.53
C ALA A 410 18.12 26.71 19.08
N THR A 411 17.97 27.99 18.77
CA THR A 411 17.83 28.57 17.43
C THR A 411 19.06 28.28 16.55
N PHE A 412 18.87 27.91 15.29
CA PHE A 412 19.57 28.50 14.13
C PHE A 412 18.96 28.03 12.80
N GLU A 413 18.50 28.99 12.00
CA GLU A 413 18.04 28.81 10.63
C GLU A 413 19.22 28.61 9.66
N VAL A 414 19.11 27.67 8.72
CA VAL A 414 19.77 27.77 7.41
C VAL A 414 18.82 27.26 6.33
N ARG A 415 18.34 28.20 5.49
CA ARG A 415 17.67 27.94 4.21
C ARG A 415 18.59 27.14 3.27
N ARG A 416 18.12 26.03 2.71
CA ARG A 416 18.61 25.50 1.43
C ARG A 416 17.46 24.97 0.57
N THR A 417 17.43 25.46 -0.66
CA THR A 417 16.60 25.03 -1.79
C THR A 417 16.91 23.57 -2.20
N PRO A 418 15.96 22.81 -2.76
CA PRO A 418 16.20 21.43 -3.14
C PRO A 418 16.91 21.38 -4.51
N VAL A 419 18.16 20.92 -4.49
CA VAL A 419 18.87 20.39 -5.66
C VAL A 419 18.73 18.87 -5.61
N VAL A 420 18.26 18.27 -6.71
CA VAL A 420 18.26 16.82 -6.92
C VAL A 420 19.70 16.32 -6.78
N ARG A 421 20.02 15.69 -5.64
CA ARG A 421 21.35 15.16 -5.36
C ARG A 421 21.34 13.65 -5.57
N ARG A 422 21.98 13.19 -6.65
CA ARG A 422 22.46 11.80 -6.75
C ARG A 422 23.41 11.55 -5.57
N LEU A 423 23.04 10.66 -4.66
CA LEU A 423 23.93 10.21 -3.60
C LEU A 423 24.91 9.15 -4.16
N PRO A 424 26.22 9.24 -3.88
CA PRO A 424 27.14 8.14 -4.17
C PRO A 424 26.91 6.98 -3.18
N ALA A 425 27.29 5.78 -3.63
CA ALA A 425 27.17 4.52 -2.91
C ALA A 425 27.51 4.62 -1.42
N LEU A 426 26.51 4.41 -0.56
CA LEU A 426 26.70 4.30 0.88
C LEU A 426 27.28 2.92 1.19
N ARG A 427 28.42 2.94 1.91
CA ARG A 427 29.03 1.76 2.52
C ARG A 427 28.06 1.12 3.50
N SER A 428 27.85 -0.18 3.34
CA SER A 428 27.14 -1.09 4.24
C SER A 428 27.48 -0.82 5.71
N THR A 429 26.47 -0.38 6.46
CA THR A 429 26.40 -0.61 7.91
C THR A 429 25.72 -1.96 8.10
N ARG A 430 26.37 -2.84 8.89
CA ARG A 430 25.92 -4.21 9.17
C ARG A 430 24.54 -4.21 9.84
N SER A 431 23.47 -4.32 9.06
CA SER A 431 22.27 -5.02 9.49
C SER A 431 22.53 -6.52 9.28
N SER A 432 22.19 -7.37 10.25
CA SER A 432 22.42 -8.82 10.20
C SER A 432 21.69 -9.46 9.00
N SER A 433 22.35 -9.52 7.85
CA SER A 433 21.88 -10.32 6.71
C SER A 433 21.61 -11.76 7.17
N PHE A 434 20.69 -12.44 6.50
CA PHE A 434 20.65 -13.91 6.56
C PHE A 434 22.07 -14.34 6.19
N THR A 435 22.83 -14.78 7.18
CA THR A 435 24.21 -15.18 6.95
C THR A 435 24.11 -16.56 6.34
N ALA A 436 24.61 -16.68 5.11
CA ALA A 436 24.66 -17.87 4.28
C ALA A 436 24.66 -19.18 5.08
N ALA A 437 23.80 -20.10 4.62
CA ALA A 437 23.28 -21.31 5.24
C ALA A 437 24.28 -22.40 5.70
N ASN A 438 25.45 -22.05 6.26
CA ASN A 438 26.39 -23.02 6.84
C ASN A 438 26.82 -22.59 8.25
N GLY A 439 26.05 -23.03 9.25
CA GLY A 439 26.39 -22.86 10.66
C GLY A 439 25.25 -23.30 11.57
N PRO A 440 25.56 -23.79 12.79
CA PRO A 440 24.55 -24.27 13.73
C PRO A 440 23.54 -23.18 14.11
N THR A 441 22.24 -23.51 14.08
CA THR A 441 21.16 -22.68 14.61
C THR A 441 20.90 -23.07 16.06
N TYR A 442 21.12 -22.16 17.00
CA TYR A 442 20.90 -22.33 18.43
C TYR A 442 19.48 -21.95 18.81
N VAL A 443 18.73 -22.85 19.43
CA VAL A 443 17.36 -22.59 19.88
C VAL A 443 17.38 -22.23 21.36
N PHE A 444 17.03 -20.99 21.68
CA PHE A 444 16.91 -20.47 23.04
C PHE A 444 15.45 -20.49 23.50
N ARG A 445 15.19 -21.00 24.70
CA ARG A 445 13.87 -20.96 25.34
C ARG A 445 13.84 -19.85 26.39
N CYS A 446 12.92 -18.90 26.25
CA CYS A 446 12.67 -17.86 27.25
C CYS A 446 12.36 -18.50 28.60
N SER A 447 13.12 -18.09 29.63
CA SER A 447 13.00 -18.57 31.00
C SER A 447 11.66 -18.20 31.66
N VAL A 448 10.97 -17.19 31.14
CA VAL A 448 9.71 -16.66 31.70
C VAL A 448 8.49 -17.30 31.04
N CYS A 449 8.37 -17.20 29.71
CA CYS A 449 7.18 -17.66 29.00
C CYS A 449 7.35 -19.01 28.30
N GLY A 450 8.56 -19.56 28.26
CA GLY A 450 8.85 -20.83 27.58
C GLY A 450 8.84 -20.75 26.05
N LYS A 451 8.67 -19.56 25.47
CA LYS A 451 8.74 -19.31 24.02
C LYS A 451 10.15 -19.61 23.51
N THR A 452 10.27 -20.17 22.31
CA THR A 452 11.57 -20.55 21.73
C THR A 452 11.96 -19.59 20.60
N PHE A 453 13.26 -19.38 20.42
CA PHE A 453 13.88 -18.44 19.48
C PHE A 453 15.07 -19.11 18.81
N SER A 454 15.12 -19.13 17.49
CA SER A 454 16.20 -19.72 16.69
C SER A 454 17.21 -18.64 16.33
N LYS A 455 18.44 -18.72 16.84
CA LYS A 455 19.51 -17.75 16.57
C LYS A 455 20.73 -18.39 15.91
N LYS A 456 21.36 -17.67 14.98
CA LYS A 456 22.63 -18.09 14.35
C LYS A 456 23.87 -17.85 15.23
N SER A 457 23.78 -16.95 16.21
CA SER A 457 24.82 -16.74 17.22
C SER A 457 24.45 -17.40 18.55
N TYR A 458 25.46 -17.86 19.30
CA TYR A 458 25.27 -18.35 20.67
C TYR A 458 25.09 -17.17 21.65
N ASP A 459 24.01 -16.40 21.45
CA ASP A 459 23.67 -15.24 22.26
C ASP A 459 22.28 -15.42 22.89
N ALA A 460 22.29 -15.63 24.20
CA ALA A 460 21.11 -15.89 25.02
C ALA A 460 20.19 -14.68 25.19
N THR A 461 20.57 -13.48 24.75
CA THR A 461 19.67 -12.31 24.81
C THR A 461 18.42 -12.54 23.96
N LEU A 462 17.25 -12.09 24.39
CA LEU A 462 16.02 -12.24 23.62
C LEU A 462 15.50 -10.87 23.23
N ASN A 463 15.05 -10.74 21.99
CA ASN A 463 14.28 -9.57 21.58
C ASN A 463 12.98 -9.48 22.38
N LYS A 464 12.44 -8.26 22.52
CA LYS A 464 11.12 -8.04 23.11
C LYS A 464 10.08 -8.92 22.41
N HIS A 465 9.33 -9.68 23.19
CA HIS A 465 8.37 -10.64 22.67
C HIS A 465 7.14 -10.73 23.56
N LYS A 466 6.02 -11.21 23.02
CA LYS A 466 4.80 -11.49 23.81
C LYS A 466 4.83 -12.91 24.38
N ASN A 467 4.27 -13.07 25.58
CA ASN A 467 4.04 -14.36 26.21
C ASN A 467 2.96 -15.11 25.42
N ASN A 468 3.28 -16.32 24.97
CA ASN A 468 2.39 -17.16 24.15
C ASN A 468 1.10 -17.60 24.88
N ARG A 469 1.07 -17.60 26.22
CA ARG A 469 -0.09 -17.99 27.03
C ARG A 469 -1.02 -16.81 27.32
N THR A 470 -0.47 -15.62 27.52
CA THR A 470 -1.23 -14.45 27.99
C THR A 470 -1.42 -13.38 26.92
N GLY A 471 -0.61 -13.38 25.86
CA GLY A 471 -0.63 -12.38 24.79
C GLY A 471 -0.03 -11.01 25.16
N TYR A 472 0.39 -10.81 26.41
CA TYR A 472 1.04 -9.59 26.89
C TYR A 472 2.57 -9.61 26.71
N GLU A 473 3.21 -8.44 26.77
CA GLU A 473 4.69 -8.33 26.66
C GLU A 473 5.35 -9.18 27.77
N CYS A 474 6.28 -10.03 27.34
CA CYS A 474 7.05 -10.89 28.22
C CYS A 474 8.26 -10.11 28.73
N TYR A 475 8.47 -10.09 30.05
CA TYR A 475 9.62 -9.44 30.69
C TYR A 475 10.91 -10.26 30.61
N GLY A 476 10.89 -11.45 30.00
CA GLY A 476 12.07 -12.28 29.81
C GLY A 476 13.01 -11.68 28.77
N THR A 477 14.20 -11.28 29.19
CA THR A 477 15.26 -10.72 28.32
C THR A 477 16.36 -11.72 27.97
N PHE A 478 16.35 -12.91 28.60
CA PHE A 478 17.32 -13.97 28.36
C PHE A 478 16.64 -15.35 28.24
N GLY A 479 17.18 -16.18 27.36
CA GLY A 479 16.74 -17.56 27.13
C GLY A 479 17.82 -18.58 27.44
N THR A 480 17.41 -19.80 27.75
CA THR A 480 18.30 -20.95 27.94
C THR A 480 18.43 -21.70 26.62
N CYS A 481 19.65 -21.98 26.15
CA CYS A 481 19.84 -22.81 24.95
C CYS A 481 19.28 -24.21 25.21
N VAL A 482 18.29 -24.64 24.42
CA VAL A 482 17.60 -25.93 24.58
C VAL A 482 17.97 -26.94 23.49
N THR A 483 18.37 -26.49 22.31
CA THR A 483 18.90 -27.38 21.26
C THR A 483 19.77 -26.62 20.27
N THR A 484 20.65 -27.33 19.57
CA THR A 484 21.45 -26.81 18.45
C THR A 484 21.09 -27.64 17.23
N LYS A 485 20.55 -26.99 16.20
CA LYS A 485 20.25 -27.61 14.89
C LYS A 485 21.47 -27.40 13.99
N TYR A 486 21.93 -28.46 13.33
CA TYR A 486 23.06 -28.42 12.40
C TYR A 486 22.59 -28.46 10.96
#